data_AF-A0A4W5L4N0-F1
#
_entry.id   AF-A0A4W5L4N0-F1
#
_cell.length_a   1.000
_cell.length_b   1.000
_cell.length_c   1.000
_cell.angle_alpha   90.00
_cell.angle_beta   90.00
_cell.angle_gamma   90.00
#
_symmetry.space_group_name_H-M   'P 1'
#
loop_
_entity.id
_entity.type
_entity.pdbx_description
1 polymer ?
#
loop_
_entity_poly.entity_id
_entity_poly.type
_entity_poly.pdbx_seq_one_letter_code
_entity_poly.pdbx_strand_id
1 'polypeptide(L)'
;MSVAALRLIRCRRLSSTAVPLHNPHSIRKYDHLSNIRIDTQAIQQEKLKSYIYLSATPSKEQENLGTGTVWLTYKARRELHKAARRFLEVSSRILLRPLDEHLSRMDADPHEVALWVLLKRACSANRTTRLSAVQELAQNHHWQDYQYQTAAQAIDQRTALGLARTSQVDQRFFLSPPVLPWVEDRLSVEDGLRQLLASLPQSEVDQCVQYFTSLALRESTQSLAAQRGGLWCFGGNGLPYAQSLTSVPSEKVESFCLQALVQHSKVQSHCDHIVANGGLQLLQRVYQLRRDSPKIQRNIVRIIGNLALNDSVHQAIVQSGWVPVLAGMMQSPHIIQASHAARALANLDRETVKEKYQDGVYVLHPQCRTSQPIKADVLFVHGLLGAAFKTWRQKDCEPTEEKAAGASEDYTECWPKSWLAADCPNLRVLSVEYDTHLSDWRAKCPVENQRMSLAYRSRELLKKLKSAGVGDRPVVWVSHSMGGLLVKKMLLDASRDPDMRELMKNTKGVMFYSVPHHGTFMAEYSVNVRYLLFPSVEVRELLLFNTFCRT
;
A
#
# COMPACT_ATOMS: atom_id res chain seq x y z
N MET A 1 -25.77 -2.85 -54.17
CA MET A 1 -24.76 -1.94 -53.57
C MET A 1 -24.24 -2.60 -52.30
N SER A 2 -23.31 -3.56 -52.44
CA SER A 2 -21.86 -3.45 -52.17
C SER A 2 -21.55 -3.35 -50.66
N VAL A 3 -21.22 -4.43 -49.92
CA VAL A 3 -19.96 -5.25 -49.94
C VAL A 3 -18.79 -4.42 -49.37
N ALA A 4 -18.02 -4.78 -48.33
CA ALA A 4 -17.51 -6.06 -47.81
C ALA A 4 -17.14 -5.91 -46.30
N ALA A 5 -17.50 -6.82 -45.37
CA ALA A 5 -17.04 -8.20 -45.07
C ALA A 5 -15.95 -8.25 -43.95
N LEU A 6 -16.28 -8.63 -42.71
CA LEU A 6 -16.41 -10.00 -42.16
C LEU A 6 -15.08 -10.79 -42.12
N ARG A 7 -14.48 -10.82 -40.93
CA ARG A 7 -13.38 -11.71 -40.52
C ARG A 7 -13.93 -13.13 -40.30
N LEU A 8 -13.36 -14.10 -40.99
CA LEU A 8 -13.57 -15.53 -40.76
C LEU A 8 -12.25 -16.22 -40.39
N ILE A 9 -12.38 -17.09 -39.40
CA ILE A 9 -11.40 -17.99 -38.80
C ILE A 9 -11.00 -19.11 -39.78
N ARG A 10 -9.73 -19.55 -39.74
CA ARG A 10 -9.38 -20.96 -40.03
C ARG A 10 -8.11 -21.43 -39.31
N CYS A 11 -8.30 -22.37 -38.39
CA CYS A 11 -7.30 -23.28 -37.82
C CYS A 11 -6.90 -24.39 -38.81
N ARG A 12 -5.67 -24.90 -38.68
CA ARG A 12 -5.19 -26.31 -38.85
C ARG A 12 -3.65 -26.28 -38.90
N ARG A 13 -2.86 -27.29 -38.51
CA ARG A 13 -2.93 -28.46 -37.62
C ARG A 13 -1.48 -28.99 -37.54
N LEU A 14 -1.17 -29.64 -36.42
CA LEU A 14 -0.03 -30.53 -36.10
C LEU A 14 0.53 -31.45 -37.21
N SER A 15 1.85 -31.74 -37.17
CA SER A 15 2.52 -33.06 -37.13
C SER A 15 3.93 -33.00 -37.79
N SER A 16 5.04 -33.09 -37.04
CA SER A 16 5.90 -34.29 -36.77
C SER A 16 6.69 -34.86 -37.96
N THR A 17 8.03 -34.95 -37.81
CA THR A 17 9.00 -36.02 -38.23
C THR A 17 10.42 -35.39 -38.32
N ALA A 18 11.38 -35.72 -37.44
CA ALA A 18 12.34 -36.84 -37.48
C ALA A 18 13.73 -36.47 -38.06
N VAL A 19 14.73 -36.55 -37.15
CA VAL A 19 16.22 -36.73 -37.18
C VAL A 19 16.72 -37.71 -38.30
N PRO A 20 18.04 -38.01 -38.58
CA PRO A 20 19.36 -37.49 -38.12
C PRO A 20 20.55 -37.41 -39.15
N LEU A 21 21.76 -37.10 -38.61
CA LEU A 21 23.13 -37.57 -38.95
C LEU A 21 23.94 -36.83 -40.06
N HIS A 22 25.07 -36.20 -39.68
CA HIS A 22 26.45 -36.73 -39.83
C HIS A 22 27.53 -35.67 -39.51
N ASN A 23 28.54 -36.08 -38.74
CA ASN A 23 29.90 -35.51 -38.69
C ASN A 23 30.80 -36.42 -39.59
N PRO A 24 31.94 -35.99 -40.18
CA PRO A 24 33.19 -35.81 -39.39
C PRO A 24 34.28 -34.83 -39.94
N HIS A 25 35.21 -34.47 -39.03
CA HIS A 25 36.66 -34.12 -39.13
C HIS A 25 37.32 -33.54 -40.40
N SER A 26 38.10 -32.45 -40.23
CA SER A 26 39.57 -32.42 -40.48
C SER A 26 40.23 -31.07 -40.11
N ILE A 27 41.53 -31.12 -39.84
CA ILE A 27 42.46 -30.12 -39.26
C ILE A 27 43.34 -29.51 -40.37
N ARG A 28 43.67 -28.20 -40.34
CA ARG A 28 45.04 -27.61 -40.49
C ARG A 28 45.08 -26.07 -40.70
N LYS A 29 45.74 -25.40 -39.75
CA LYS A 29 46.87 -24.41 -39.82
C LYS A 29 46.96 -23.25 -40.85
N TYR A 30 47.11 -22.05 -40.25
CA TYR A 30 47.97 -20.86 -40.50
C TYR A 30 47.75 -19.83 -41.64
N ASP A 31 47.74 -18.57 -41.17
CA ASP A 31 48.20 -17.27 -41.71
C ASP A 31 47.67 -16.72 -43.04
N HIS A 32 46.99 -15.57 -42.98
CA HIS A 32 47.62 -14.26 -43.25
C HIS A 32 46.66 -13.09 -43.06
N LEU A 33 47.22 -12.01 -42.49
CA LEU A 33 46.67 -10.67 -42.32
C LEU A 33 45.90 -10.14 -43.54
N SER A 34 44.69 -9.63 -43.33
CA SER A 34 44.20 -8.46 -44.09
C SER A 34 43.00 -7.78 -43.40
N ASN A 35 43.19 -6.48 -43.12
CA ASN A 35 42.16 -5.44 -42.95
C ASN A 35 41.00 -5.68 -41.96
N ILE A 36 41.24 -5.41 -40.67
CA ILE A 36 40.16 -4.99 -39.78
C ILE A 36 39.87 -3.51 -40.07
N ARG A 37 38.84 -3.24 -40.87
CA ARG A 37 38.17 -1.93 -40.85
C ARG A 37 37.47 -1.82 -39.50
N ILE A 38 37.96 -0.93 -38.65
CA ILE A 38 37.24 -0.54 -37.44
C ILE A 38 35.97 0.18 -37.90
N ASP A 39 34.84 -0.49 -37.73
CA ASP A 39 33.53 0.13 -37.90
C ASP A 39 33.37 1.20 -36.80
N THR A 40 33.49 2.46 -37.21
CA THR A 40 33.34 3.61 -36.32
C THR A 40 31.89 3.82 -35.90
N GLN A 41 30.91 3.17 -36.56
CA GLN A 41 29.52 3.16 -36.09
C GLN A 41 29.35 2.25 -34.87
N ALA A 42 30.08 1.14 -34.78
CA ALA A 42 30.08 0.30 -33.58
C ALA A 42 30.67 1.06 -32.37
N ILE A 43 31.70 1.88 -32.59
CA ILE A 43 32.31 2.74 -31.56
C ILE A 43 31.37 3.89 -31.15
N GLN A 44 30.59 4.46 -32.08
CA GLN A 44 29.55 5.44 -31.73
C GLN A 44 28.37 4.81 -30.98
N GLN A 45 27.97 3.59 -31.33
CA GLN A 45 26.97 2.83 -30.57
C GLN A 45 27.49 2.35 -29.20
N GLU A 46 28.80 2.11 -29.03
CA GLU A 46 29.41 1.79 -27.74
C GLU A 46 29.68 3.03 -26.87
N LYS A 47 29.92 4.21 -27.47
CA LYS A 47 29.99 5.49 -26.73
C LYS A 47 28.68 5.81 -26.02
N LEU A 48 27.54 5.37 -26.57
CA LEU A 48 26.22 5.47 -25.93
C LEU A 48 25.97 4.39 -24.86
N LYS A 49 26.83 3.37 -24.75
CA LYS A 49 26.66 2.23 -23.83
C LYS A 49 27.62 2.23 -22.64
N SER A 50 28.58 3.14 -22.58
CA SER A 50 29.63 3.16 -21.55
C SER A 50 29.33 4.15 -20.42
N TYR A 51 28.18 4.00 -19.79
CA TYR A 51 28.06 4.35 -18.38
C TYR A 51 28.41 3.09 -17.58
N ILE A 52 29.48 3.16 -16.80
CA ILE A 52 29.91 2.05 -15.95
C ILE A 52 28.87 1.91 -14.83
N TYR A 53 27.92 1.02 -15.04
CA TYR A 53 26.95 0.62 -14.04
C TYR A 53 27.57 -0.46 -13.15
N LEU A 54 27.79 -0.13 -11.88
CA LEU A 54 28.15 -1.14 -10.88
C LEU A 54 26.88 -1.89 -10.47
N SER A 55 26.56 -2.98 -11.16
CA SER A 55 25.68 -4.00 -10.63
C SER A 55 26.44 -4.80 -9.57
N ALA A 56 25.99 -4.76 -8.31
CA ALA A 56 26.51 -5.66 -7.29
C ALA A 56 25.97 -7.08 -7.54
N THR A 57 26.72 -7.90 -8.26
CA THR A 57 26.52 -9.36 -8.30
C THR A 57 27.40 -10.00 -7.22
N PRO A 58 26.86 -10.66 -6.20
CA PRO A 58 27.66 -11.51 -5.34
C PRO A 58 27.82 -12.86 -6.03
N SER A 59 28.88 -13.04 -6.83
CA SER A 59 29.29 -14.39 -7.26
C SER A 59 30.15 -15.00 -6.15
N LYS A 60 29.62 -16.03 -5.50
CA LYS A 60 30.39 -16.97 -4.69
C LYS A 60 31.35 -17.77 -5.60
N GLU A 61 32.47 -18.16 -5.00
CA GLU A 61 33.47 -19.15 -5.46
C GLU A 61 34.52 -18.69 -6.47
N GLN A 62 35.71 -18.32 -5.98
CA GLN A 62 36.86 -19.23 -5.96
C GLN A 62 38.03 -18.58 -5.20
N GLU A 63 38.42 -19.21 -4.10
CA GLU A 63 39.69 -18.96 -3.43
C GLU A 63 40.84 -19.48 -4.31
N ASN A 64 41.97 -18.77 -4.25
CA ASN A 64 43.28 -19.10 -4.81
C ASN A 64 43.48 -18.86 -6.32
N LEU A 65 43.67 -17.60 -6.71
CA LEU A 65 44.79 -17.13 -7.56
C LEU A 65 44.73 -15.59 -7.74
N GLY A 66 45.80 -14.86 -7.37
CA GLY A 66 46.10 -13.53 -7.94
C GLY A 66 45.84 -12.28 -7.07
N THR A 67 46.75 -12.00 -6.13
CA THR A 67 46.84 -10.73 -5.37
C THR A 67 47.01 -9.47 -6.23
N GLY A 68 47.35 -9.60 -7.53
CA GLY A 68 47.47 -8.48 -8.47
C GLY A 68 46.14 -7.93 -9.02
N THR A 69 45.13 -8.78 -9.18
CA THR A 69 43.85 -8.43 -9.82
C THR A 69 42.92 -7.67 -8.86
N VAL A 70 42.98 -8.00 -7.57
CA VAL A 70 42.23 -7.30 -6.50
C VAL A 70 42.76 -5.87 -6.28
N TRP A 71 44.06 -5.66 -6.41
CA TRP A 71 44.66 -4.33 -6.29
C TRP A 71 44.33 -3.42 -7.50
N LEU A 72 44.35 -3.98 -8.72
CA LEU A 72 43.95 -3.27 -9.93
C LEU A 72 42.46 -2.88 -9.93
N THR A 73 41.58 -3.77 -9.46
CA THR A 73 40.14 -3.48 -9.32
C THR A 73 39.87 -2.43 -8.24
N TYR A 74 40.61 -2.44 -7.12
CA TYR A 74 40.51 -1.39 -6.09
C TYR A 74 40.96 -0.01 -6.60
N LYS A 75 42.07 0.04 -7.35
CA LYS A 75 42.57 1.28 -7.97
C LYS A 75 41.61 1.81 -9.03
N ALA A 76 41.09 0.94 -9.91
CA ALA A 76 40.08 1.31 -10.90
C ALA A 76 38.79 1.81 -10.24
N ARG A 77 38.33 1.15 -9.18
CA ARG A 77 37.15 1.55 -8.39
C ARG A 77 37.35 2.92 -7.72
N ARG A 78 38.54 3.20 -7.20
CA ARG A 78 38.87 4.50 -6.59
C ARG A 78 38.87 5.64 -7.60
N GLU A 79 39.43 5.41 -8.78
CA GLU A 79 39.45 6.43 -9.84
C GLU A 79 38.06 6.61 -10.48
N LEU A 80 37.25 5.56 -10.59
CA LEU A 80 35.84 5.65 -10.99
C LEU A 80 35.01 6.44 -9.98
N HIS A 81 35.20 6.21 -8.67
CA HIS A 81 34.54 7.02 -7.64
C HIS A 81 34.96 8.50 -7.69
N LYS A 82 36.23 8.80 -7.99
CA LYS A 82 36.67 10.19 -8.19
C LYS A 82 36.06 10.81 -9.44
N ALA A 83 35.96 10.06 -10.53
CA ALA A 83 35.33 10.52 -11.77
C ALA A 83 33.83 10.76 -11.58
N ALA A 84 33.11 9.83 -10.94
CA ALA A 84 31.70 9.99 -10.60
C ALA A 84 31.45 11.16 -9.65
N ARG A 85 32.32 11.35 -8.65
CA ARG A 85 32.25 12.51 -7.74
C ARG A 85 32.48 13.82 -8.49
N ARG A 86 33.47 13.89 -9.39
CA ARG A 86 33.71 15.07 -10.24
C ARG A 86 32.55 15.32 -11.20
N PHE A 87 31.94 14.27 -11.75
CA PHE A 87 30.78 14.40 -12.62
C PHE A 87 29.56 14.92 -11.86
N LEU A 88 29.31 14.44 -10.64
CA LEU A 88 28.27 14.95 -9.75
C LEU A 88 28.57 16.38 -9.28
N GLU A 89 29.83 16.73 -9.01
CA GLU A 89 30.26 18.10 -8.67
C GLU A 89 30.14 19.07 -9.85
N VAL A 90 30.37 18.61 -11.09
CA VAL A 90 30.17 19.40 -12.30
C VAL A 90 28.68 19.56 -12.59
N SER A 91 27.91 18.48 -12.45
CA SER A 91 26.45 18.50 -12.60
C SER A 91 25.79 19.41 -11.55
N SER A 92 26.28 19.41 -10.31
CA SER A 92 25.78 20.30 -9.25
C SER A 92 26.15 21.77 -9.48
N ARG A 93 27.32 22.06 -10.08
CA ARG A 93 27.69 23.43 -10.50
C ARG A 93 26.86 23.92 -11.68
N ILE A 94 26.45 23.04 -12.59
CA ILE A 94 25.54 23.34 -13.70
C ILE A 94 24.12 23.61 -13.19
N LEU A 95 23.67 22.86 -12.18
CA LEU A 95 22.35 23.01 -11.55
C LEU A 95 22.15 24.35 -10.82
N LEU A 96 23.23 25.05 -10.46
CA LEU A 96 23.19 26.35 -9.77
C LEU A 96 23.17 27.57 -10.71
N ARG A 97 23.23 27.38 -12.04
CA ARG A 97 23.14 28.47 -13.03
C ARG A 97 21.83 28.43 -13.85
N PRO A 98 21.39 29.56 -14.42
CA PRO A 98 20.29 29.57 -15.39
C PRO A 98 20.68 28.67 -16.56
N LEU A 99 19.92 27.58 -16.79
CA LEU A 99 20.26 26.56 -17.81
C LEU A 99 19.77 26.92 -19.22
N ASP A 100 19.04 28.04 -19.38
CA ASP A 100 18.44 28.40 -20.67
C ASP A 100 19.47 28.77 -21.75
N GLU A 101 20.62 29.34 -21.39
CA GLU A 101 21.56 29.87 -22.40
C GLU A 101 22.64 28.88 -22.87
N HIS A 102 22.85 27.75 -22.19
CA HIS A 102 23.96 26.83 -22.50
C HIS A 102 23.56 25.47 -23.07
N LEU A 103 22.30 25.05 -22.95
CA LEU A 103 21.85 23.80 -23.57
C LEU A 103 21.68 23.90 -25.09
N SER A 104 21.51 25.10 -25.66
CA SER A 104 21.51 25.26 -27.13
C SER A 104 22.88 25.08 -27.78
N ARG A 105 23.96 25.01 -26.97
CA ARG A 105 25.35 24.84 -27.43
C ARG A 105 25.92 23.44 -27.21
N MET A 106 25.16 22.52 -26.62
CA MET A 106 25.60 21.14 -26.41
C MET A 106 25.05 20.24 -27.52
N ASP A 107 25.92 19.47 -28.19
CA ASP A 107 25.57 18.38 -29.11
C ASP A 107 24.96 17.17 -28.34
N ALA A 108 23.94 17.43 -27.51
CA ALA A 108 23.20 16.40 -26.80
C ALA A 108 21.96 16.01 -27.63
N ASP A 109 21.57 14.73 -27.59
CA ASP A 109 20.35 14.27 -28.24
C ASP A 109 19.16 15.10 -27.73
N PRO A 110 18.32 15.68 -28.61
CA PRO A 110 17.14 16.46 -28.22
C PRO A 110 16.27 15.77 -27.16
N HIS A 111 16.20 14.43 -27.16
CA HIS A 111 15.43 13.65 -26.20
C HIS A 111 16.06 13.65 -24.79
N GLU A 112 17.39 13.70 -24.69
CA GLU A 112 18.08 13.81 -23.40
C GLU A 112 17.92 15.21 -22.81
N VAL A 113 18.03 16.24 -23.64
CA VAL A 113 17.81 17.63 -23.22
C VAL A 113 16.39 17.81 -22.69
N ALA A 114 15.40 17.24 -23.38
CA ALA A 114 14.00 17.28 -22.95
C ALA A 114 13.81 16.64 -21.55
N LEU A 115 14.39 15.46 -21.31
CA LEU A 115 14.31 14.80 -20.00
C LEU A 115 14.92 15.66 -18.89
N TRP A 116 16.13 16.20 -19.09
CA TRP A 116 16.80 17.00 -18.07
C TRP A 116 16.10 18.31 -17.77
N VAL A 117 15.51 18.96 -18.79
CA VAL A 117 14.66 20.15 -18.59
C VAL A 117 13.43 19.81 -17.76
N LEU A 118 12.78 18.67 -18.02
CA LEU A 118 11.64 18.22 -17.23
C LEU A 118 12.02 17.87 -15.80
N LEU A 119 13.13 17.15 -15.59
CA LEU A 119 13.62 16.84 -14.24
C LEU A 119 13.96 18.11 -13.46
N LYS A 120 14.59 19.10 -14.09
CA LYS A 120 14.85 20.40 -13.46
C LYS A 120 13.55 21.11 -13.08
N ARG A 121 12.55 21.12 -13.97
CA ARG A 121 11.23 21.72 -13.69
C ARG A 121 10.51 20.97 -12.57
N ALA A 122 10.60 19.64 -12.53
CA ALA A 122 10.00 18.79 -11.50
C ALA A 122 10.62 19.03 -10.11
N CYS A 123 11.92 19.38 -10.06
CA CYS A 123 12.63 19.75 -8.83
C CYS A 123 12.65 21.27 -8.53
N SER A 124 11.93 22.10 -9.31
CA SER A 124 11.90 23.56 -9.16
C SER A 124 11.40 24.01 -7.79
N ALA A 125 11.74 25.22 -7.31
CA ALA A 125 11.14 25.78 -6.09
C ALA A 125 9.66 26.20 -6.28
N ASN A 126 9.24 26.48 -7.51
CA ASN A 126 7.86 26.88 -7.81
C ASN A 126 6.92 25.67 -7.88
N ARG A 127 5.91 25.64 -7.01
CA ARG A 127 4.93 24.55 -6.90
C ARG A 127 4.22 24.26 -8.22
N THR A 128 3.74 25.28 -8.92
CA THR A 128 2.97 25.08 -10.16
C THR A 128 3.84 24.47 -11.26
N THR A 129 5.08 24.95 -11.39
CA THR A 129 6.08 24.42 -12.33
C THR A 129 6.39 22.95 -12.03
N ARG A 130 6.61 22.60 -10.76
CA ARG A 130 6.85 21.22 -10.35
C ARG A 130 5.68 20.30 -10.70
N LEU A 131 4.46 20.66 -10.28
CA LEU A 131 3.28 19.83 -10.48
C LEU A 131 3.01 19.58 -11.98
N SER A 132 3.14 20.62 -12.80
CA SER A 132 3.03 20.50 -14.26
C SER A 132 4.11 19.59 -14.84
N ALA A 133 5.37 19.72 -14.42
CA ALA A 133 6.45 18.89 -14.93
C ALA A 133 6.37 17.43 -14.49
N VAL A 134 5.93 17.14 -13.26
CA VAL A 134 5.67 15.77 -12.77
C VAL A 134 4.59 15.11 -13.63
N GLN A 135 3.52 15.84 -13.94
CA GLN A 135 2.44 15.34 -14.78
C GLN A 135 2.94 15.07 -16.21
N GLU A 136 3.72 15.99 -16.78
CA GLU A 136 4.32 15.83 -18.11
C GLU A 136 5.30 14.63 -18.18
N LEU A 137 6.12 14.45 -17.13
CA LEU A 137 7.04 13.32 -17.00
C LEU A 137 6.29 11.97 -16.97
N ALA A 138 5.18 11.91 -16.23
CA ALA A 138 4.37 10.69 -16.09
C ALA A 138 3.51 10.35 -17.31
N GLN A 139 3.02 11.37 -18.03
CA GLN A 139 2.17 11.19 -19.22
C GLN A 139 2.96 10.77 -20.47
N ASN A 140 4.26 11.06 -20.50
CA ASN A 140 5.10 10.63 -21.61
C ASN A 140 5.44 9.14 -21.47
N HIS A 141 4.88 8.32 -22.37
CA HIS A 141 5.10 6.87 -22.40
C HIS A 141 6.26 6.45 -23.31
N HIS A 142 6.91 7.39 -24.00
CA HIS A 142 7.95 7.13 -24.99
C HIS A 142 9.37 7.18 -24.44
N TRP A 143 9.53 7.21 -23.11
CA TRP A 143 10.85 7.13 -22.49
C TRP A 143 11.50 5.78 -22.77
N GLN A 144 12.80 5.80 -23.06
CA GLN A 144 13.62 4.59 -23.15
C GLN A 144 13.97 4.09 -21.74
N ASP A 145 14.29 2.80 -21.61
CA ASP A 145 14.59 2.16 -20.32
C ASP A 145 15.68 2.89 -19.52
N TYR A 146 16.74 3.36 -20.20
CA TYR A 146 17.80 4.11 -19.55
C TYR A 146 17.32 5.48 -19.05
N GLN A 147 16.38 6.13 -19.74
CA GLN A 147 15.83 7.44 -19.35
C GLN A 147 14.99 7.32 -18.09
N TYR A 148 14.22 6.24 -17.94
CA TYR A 148 13.53 5.95 -16.68
C TYR A 148 14.52 5.80 -15.53
N GLN A 149 15.62 5.07 -15.75
CA GLN A 149 16.66 4.87 -14.74
C GLN A 149 17.38 6.18 -14.39
N THR A 150 17.68 7.02 -15.38
CA THR A 150 18.25 8.37 -15.17
C THR A 150 17.30 9.23 -14.34
N ALA A 151 16.01 9.23 -14.68
CA ALA A 151 14.99 9.94 -13.92
C ALA A 151 14.93 9.41 -12.48
N ALA A 152 14.84 8.10 -12.28
CA ALA A 152 14.75 7.46 -10.96
C ALA A 152 15.92 7.83 -10.03
N GLN A 153 17.11 8.08 -10.58
CA GLN A 153 18.29 8.51 -9.81
C GLN A 153 18.33 10.02 -9.54
N ALA A 154 17.66 10.84 -10.36
CA ALA A 154 17.71 12.29 -10.30
C ALA A 154 16.52 12.93 -9.56
N ILE A 155 15.38 12.24 -9.47
CA ILE A 155 14.18 12.76 -8.82
C ILE A 155 14.35 12.93 -7.31
N ASP A 156 13.81 14.02 -6.77
CA ASP A 156 13.74 14.22 -5.32
C ASP A 156 12.53 13.51 -4.70
N GLN A 157 12.45 13.50 -3.36
CA GLN A 157 11.34 12.88 -2.63
C GLN A 157 9.96 13.42 -3.06
N ARG A 158 9.84 14.72 -3.33
CA ARG A 158 8.56 15.35 -3.70
C ARG A 158 8.12 14.92 -5.09
N THR A 159 9.05 14.89 -6.03
CA THR A 159 8.83 14.39 -7.40
C THR A 159 8.47 12.91 -7.37
N ALA A 160 9.19 12.09 -6.60
CA ALA A 160 8.87 10.67 -6.43
C ALA A 160 7.46 10.45 -5.87
N LEU A 161 7.06 11.19 -4.82
CA LEU A 161 5.69 11.11 -4.29
C LEU A 161 4.64 11.60 -5.29
N GLY A 162 4.97 12.63 -6.08
CA GLY A 162 4.11 13.12 -7.14
C GLY A 162 3.88 12.09 -8.25
N LEU A 163 4.95 11.43 -8.70
CA LEU A 163 4.89 10.33 -9.65
C LEU A 163 4.08 9.17 -9.07
N ALA A 164 4.36 8.76 -7.82
CA ALA A 164 3.65 7.69 -7.14
C ALA A 164 2.15 7.96 -6.98
N ARG A 165 1.73 9.23 -6.97
CA ARG A 165 0.33 9.67 -6.95
C ARG A 165 -0.19 10.12 -8.31
N THR A 166 0.43 9.67 -9.40
CA THR A 166 -0.09 9.86 -10.76
C THR A 166 -0.69 8.56 -11.26
N SER A 167 -1.82 8.66 -11.96
CA SER A 167 -2.53 7.51 -12.50
C SER A 167 -1.64 6.78 -13.52
N GLN A 168 -1.58 5.45 -13.43
CA GLN A 168 -0.84 4.58 -14.36
C GLN A 168 0.65 4.95 -14.57
N VAL A 169 1.32 5.47 -13.53
CA VAL A 169 2.76 5.77 -13.59
C VAL A 169 3.59 4.51 -13.84
N ASP A 170 4.60 4.60 -14.71
CA ASP A 170 5.54 3.50 -14.96
C ASP A 170 6.42 3.27 -13.71
N GLN A 171 6.52 2.01 -13.26
CA GLN A 171 7.26 1.64 -12.06
C GLN A 171 8.78 1.87 -12.21
N ARG A 172 9.30 1.96 -13.44
CA ARG A 172 10.73 2.21 -13.71
C ARG A 172 11.20 3.60 -13.30
N PHE A 173 10.28 4.53 -13.01
CA PHE A 173 10.62 5.80 -12.37
C PHE A 173 11.10 5.67 -10.93
N PHE A 174 10.94 4.49 -10.30
CA PHE A 174 11.35 4.28 -8.92
C PHE A 174 12.50 3.29 -8.83
N LEU A 175 13.51 3.65 -8.03
CA LEU A 175 14.58 2.72 -7.68
C LEU A 175 14.03 1.56 -6.85
N SER A 176 14.57 0.37 -7.06
CA SER A 176 14.29 -0.78 -6.21
C SER A 176 14.60 -0.47 -4.74
N PRO A 177 13.84 -1.04 -3.79
CA PRO A 177 14.13 -0.88 -2.36
C PRO A 177 15.60 -1.27 -2.05
N PRO A 178 16.27 -0.53 -1.14
CA PRO A 178 17.65 -0.81 -0.77
C PRO A 178 17.81 -2.23 -0.25
N VAL A 179 18.97 -2.83 -0.54
CA VAL A 179 19.30 -4.16 -0.03
C VAL A 179 19.40 -4.10 1.49
N LEU A 180 18.61 -4.96 2.16
CA LEU A 180 18.60 -5.02 3.61
C LEU A 180 19.90 -5.66 4.11
N PRO A 181 20.52 -5.13 5.19
CA PRO A 181 21.70 -5.74 5.79
C PRO A 181 21.43 -7.20 6.16
N TRP A 182 22.39 -8.09 5.91
CA TRP A 182 22.33 -9.46 6.40
C TRP A 182 22.23 -9.42 7.93
N VAL A 183 21.20 -10.04 8.48
CA VAL A 183 21.12 -10.29 9.92
C VAL A 183 21.68 -11.69 10.12
N GLU A 184 22.53 -11.85 11.14
CA GLU A 184 23.07 -13.14 11.53
C GLU A 184 21.93 -14.17 11.63
N ASP A 185 22.14 -15.38 11.12
CA ASP A 185 21.15 -16.47 10.98
C ASP A 185 20.41 -16.87 12.28
N ARG A 186 20.70 -16.22 13.42
CA ARG A 186 20.13 -16.51 14.74
C ARG A 186 18.86 -15.73 15.08
N LEU A 187 18.57 -14.58 14.44
CA LEU A 187 17.40 -13.76 14.75
C LEU A 187 16.30 -13.98 13.70
N SER A 188 15.24 -14.69 14.09
CA SER A 188 14.08 -14.87 13.23
C SER A 188 13.33 -13.54 13.04
N VAL A 189 12.55 -13.44 11.95
CA VAL A 189 11.68 -12.28 11.71
C VAL A 189 10.67 -12.08 12.85
N GLU A 190 10.22 -13.17 13.46
CA GLU A 190 9.35 -13.13 14.64
C GLU A 190 10.05 -12.49 15.85
N ASP A 191 11.29 -12.87 16.12
CA ASP A 191 12.05 -12.31 17.24
C ASP A 191 12.30 -10.82 17.04
N GLY A 192 12.60 -10.40 15.81
CA GLY A 192 12.70 -8.97 15.47
C GLY A 192 11.39 -8.22 15.73
N LEU A 193 10.23 -8.79 15.37
CA LEU A 193 8.93 -8.18 15.63
C LEU A 193 8.61 -8.12 17.13
N ARG A 194 8.94 -9.16 17.89
CA ARG A 194 8.76 -9.19 19.35
C ARG A 194 9.67 -8.18 20.05
N GLN A 195 10.95 -8.10 19.67
CA GLN A 195 11.89 -7.12 20.20
C GLN A 195 11.42 -5.68 19.93
N LEU A 196 10.94 -5.42 18.71
CA LEU A 196 10.37 -4.12 18.36
C LEU A 196 9.13 -3.81 19.20
N LEU A 197 8.24 -4.77 19.43
CA LEU A 197 7.06 -4.56 20.28
C LEU A 197 7.43 -4.33 21.74
N ALA A 198 8.42 -5.06 22.25
CA ALA A 198 8.90 -4.95 23.62
C ALA A 198 9.58 -3.60 23.91
N SER A 199 10.14 -2.93 22.89
CA SER A 199 10.75 -1.61 23.05
C SER A 199 9.75 -0.46 23.06
N LEU A 200 8.47 -0.70 22.75
CA LEU A 200 7.47 0.35 22.67
C LEU A 200 6.85 0.66 24.04
N PRO A 201 6.65 1.96 24.36
CA PRO A 201 6.01 2.37 25.61
C PRO A 201 4.60 1.76 25.76
N GLN A 202 4.34 1.16 26.92
CA GLN A 202 3.02 0.58 27.24
C GLN A 202 2.10 1.60 27.93
N SER A 203 2.66 2.66 28.53
CA SER A 203 1.91 3.67 29.29
C SER A 203 1.00 4.55 28.44
N GLU A 204 1.31 4.71 27.16
CA GLU A 204 0.61 5.63 26.25
C GLU A 204 -0.48 4.94 25.41
N VAL A 205 -0.61 3.62 25.56
CA VAL A 205 -1.64 2.83 24.90
C VAL A 205 -2.67 2.36 25.91
N ASP A 206 -3.88 2.12 25.41
CA ASP A 206 -4.97 1.61 26.21
C ASP A 206 -4.72 0.18 26.72
N GLN A 207 -5.51 -0.22 27.71
CA GLN A 207 -5.41 -1.53 28.36
C GLN A 207 -5.61 -2.71 27.40
N CYS A 208 -6.33 -2.53 26.30
CA CYS A 208 -6.56 -3.59 25.32
C CYS A 208 -5.36 -3.79 24.41
N VAL A 209 -4.73 -2.71 23.98
CA VAL A 209 -3.45 -2.74 23.26
C VAL A 209 -2.38 -3.32 24.17
N GLN A 210 -2.31 -2.93 25.45
CA GLN A 210 -1.41 -3.56 26.42
C GLN A 210 -1.66 -5.07 26.53
N TYR A 211 -2.93 -5.49 26.62
CA TYR A 211 -3.31 -6.90 26.67
C TYR A 211 -2.85 -7.66 25.42
N PHE A 212 -3.17 -7.18 24.22
CA PHE A 212 -2.78 -7.83 22.96
C PHE A 212 -1.27 -7.81 22.72
N THR A 213 -0.58 -6.75 23.15
CA THR A 213 0.88 -6.69 23.11
C THR A 213 1.49 -7.70 24.06
N SER A 214 0.97 -7.81 25.29
CA SER A 214 1.40 -8.85 26.23
C SER A 214 1.14 -10.26 25.67
N LEU A 215 0.03 -10.46 24.96
CA LEU A 215 -0.29 -11.74 24.31
C LEU A 215 0.71 -12.04 23.18
N ALA A 216 1.04 -11.06 22.34
CA ALA A 216 2.03 -11.22 21.28
C ALA A 216 3.44 -11.52 21.82
N LEU A 217 3.79 -10.99 23.00
CA LEU A 217 5.08 -11.19 23.66
C LEU A 217 5.16 -12.49 24.49
N ARG A 218 4.07 -12.88 25.16
CA ARG A 218 4.05 -14.03 26.09
C ARG A 218 3.80 -15.36 25.40
N GLU A 219 3.04 -15.37 24.30
CA GLU A 219 2.59 -16.62 23.70
C GLU A 219 3.68 -17.24 22.82
N SER A 220 4.34 -18.28 23.38
CA SER A 220 5.17 -19.22 22.64
C SER A 220 4.29 -20.15 21.79
N THR A 221 4.93 -20.90 20.91
CA THR A 221 4.39 -21.85 19.92
C THR A 221 3.39 -22.89 20.45
N GLN A 222 3.09 -22.97 21.75
CA GLN A 222 2.26 -24.02 22.38
C GLN A 222 0.84 -23.59 22.81
N SER A 223 0.56 -22.32 23.10
CA SER A 223 -0.71 -21.90 23.73
C SER A 223 -1.89 -21.67 22.77
N LEU A 224 -1.60 -21.45 21.49
CA LEU A 224 -2.57 -21.16 20.44
C LEU A 224 -3.43 -22.37 20.03
N ALA A 225 -3.05 -23.58 20.43
CA ALA A 225 -3.90 -24.77 20.31
C ALA A 225 -5.08 -24.74 21.32
N ALA A 226 -4.85 -24.19 22.52
CA ALA A 226 -5.86 -24.12 23.58
C ALA A 226 -6.96 -23.08 23.28
N GLN A 227 -6.61 -21.96 22.64
CA GLN A 227 -7.55 -20.89 22.31
C GLN A 227 -8.49 -21.21 21.13
N ARG A 228 -8.26 -22.32 20.39
CA ARG A 228 -9.18 -22.82 19.36
C ARG A 228 -9.97 -24.06 19.79
N GLY A 229 -9.75 -24.58 20.99
CA GLY A 229 -10.48 -25.71 21.57
C GLY A 229 -11.85 -25.38 22.16
N GLY A 230 -12.51 -24.32 21.68
CA GLY A 230 -13.88 -23.98 22.07
C GLY A 230 -14.91 -24.72 21.22
N LEU A 231 -14.98 -26.05 21.33
CA LEU A 231 -16.16 -26.80 20.91
C LEU A 231 -16.44 -27.91 21.93
N TRP A 232 -17.66 -27.88 22.44
CA TRP A 232 -18.25 -28.83 23.36
C TRP A 232 -18.07 -30.27 22.87
N CYS A 233 -17.45 -31.12 23.70
CA CYS A 233 -17.71 -32.55 23.68
C CYS A 233 -18.64 -32.87 24.85
N PHE A 234 -19.95 -32.85 24.62
CA PHE A 234 -20.88 -33.59 25.45
C PHE A 234 -20.60 -35.09 25.21
N GLY A 235 -20.07 -35.76 26.23
CA GLY A 235 -20.03 -37.22 26.33
C GLY A 235 -19.07 -37.96 25.39
N GLY A 236 -18.02 -38.55 25.97
CA GLY A 236 -17.21 -39.58 25.29
C GLY A 236 -15.70 -39.34 25.39
N ASN A 237 -14.98 -40.40 25.75
CA ASN A 237 -13.57 -40.43 26.12
C ASN A 237 -12.63 -39.59 25.23
N GLY A 238 -11.81 -38.77 25.90
CA GLY A 238 -10.80 -37.92 25.27
C GLY A 238 -9.84 -38.71 24.41
N LEU A 239 -9.78 -38.36 23.12
CA LEU A 239 -8.79 -38.89 22.19
C LEU A 239 -7.47 -38.13 22.31
N PRO A 240 -6.32 -38.83 22.18
CA PRO A 240 -4.96 -38.31 22.40
C PRO A 240 -4.43 -37.46 21.22
N TYR A 241 -5.27 -36.60 20.62
CA TYR A 241 -4.90 -35.78 19.45
C TYR A 241 -4.21 -34.45 19.81
N ALA A 242 -4.10 -34.12 21.11
CA ALA A 242 -3.49 -32.87 21.56
C ALA A 242 -1.94 -32.85 21.49
N GLN A 243 -1.28 -33.98 21.22
CA GLN A 243 0.19 -34.08 21.27
C GLN A 243 0.89 -33.79 19.92
N SER A 244 0.16 -33.60 18.81
CA SER A 244 0.76 -33.41 17.47
C SER A 244 0.81 -31.95 16.97
N LEU A 245 0.50 -30.95 17.81
CA LEU A 245 0.61 -29.52 17.47
C LEU A 245 1.69 -28.85 18.31
N THR A 246 2.94 -29.28 18.17
CA THR A 246 4.08 -28.78 18.95
C THR A 246 4.60 -27.41 18.50
N SER A 247 4.09 -26.82 17.42
CA SER A 247 4.37 -25.43 17.08
C SER A 247 3.25 -24.75 16.27
N VAL A 248 2.85 -23.56 16.72
CA VAL A 248 2.19 -22.54 15.91
C VAL A 248 3.02 -22.21 14.67
N PRO A 249 2.40 -22.16 13.47
CA PRO A 249 3.06 -21.67 12.27
C PRO A 249 3.60 -20.24 12.46
N SER A 250 4.87 -20.03 12.10
CA SER A 250 5.59 -18.76 12.13
C SER A 250 4.77 -17.55 11.65
N GLU A 251 4.03 -17.73 10.54
CA GLU A 251 3.13 -16.72 9.96
C GLU A 251 2.06 -16.20 10.94
N LYS A 252 1.52 -17.07 11.81
CA LYS A 252 0.49 -16.66 12.78
C LYS A 252 1.08 -15.73 13.84
N VAL A 253 2.28 -16.03 14.33
CA VAL A 253 3.00 -15.18 15.31
C VAL A 253 3.28 -13.82 14.70
N GLU A 254 3.85 -13.78 13.49
CA GLU A 254 4.08 -12.55 12.73
C GLU A 254 2.79 -11.75 12.56
N SER A 255 1.69 -12.42 12.21
CA SER A 255 0.38 -11.77 12.07
C SER A 255 -0.11 -11.14 13.37
N PHE A 256 0.09 -11.76 14.53
CA PHE A 256 -0.32 -11.18 15.82
C PHE A 256 0.57 -10.00 16.20
N CYS A 257 1.87 -10.13 16.02
CA CYS A 257 2.81 -9.04 16.29
C CYS A 257 2.50 -7.82 15.42
N LEU A 258 2.25 -8.03 14.12
CA LEU A 258 1.85 -6.95 13.21
C LEU A 258 0.50 -6.33 13.60
N GLN A 259 -0.45 -7.11 14.12
CA GLN A 259 -1.73 -6.57 14.60
C GLN A 259 -1.54 -5.66 15.83
N ALA A 260 -0.68 -6.05 16.77
CA ALA A 260 -0.30 -5.19 17.90
C ALA A 260 0.42 -3.92 17.40
N LEU A 261 1.38 -4.09 16.47
CA LEU A 261 2.15 -2.99 15.90
C LEU A 261 1.27 -1.99 15.13
N VAL A 262 0.21 -2.45 14.45
CA VAL A 262 -0.81 -1.57 13.86
C VAL A 262 -1.41 -0.65 14.92
N GLN A 263 -1.72 -1.14 16.11
CA GLN A 263 -2.29 -0.30 17.18
C GLN A 263 -1.25 0.67 17.75
N HIS A 264 -0.04 0.20 18.04
CA HIS A 264 1.04 1.08 18.50
C HIS A 264 1.38 2.17 17.48
N SER A 265 1.35 1.87 16.18
CA SER A 265 1.62 2.85 15.11
C SER A 265 0.57 3.97 15.00
N LYS A 266 -0.60 3.85 15.66
CA LYS A 266 -1.59 4.94 15.73
C LYS A 266 -1.18 6.04 16.70
N VAL A 267 -0.25 5.74 17.62
CA VAL A 267 0.25 6.71 18.60
C VAL A 267 1.46 7.42 18.01
N GLN A 268 1.42 8.75 18.03
CA GLN A 268 2.41 9.61 17.38
C GLN A 268 3.83 9.38 17.91
N SER A 269 4.01 9.39 19.23
CA SER A 269 5.29 9.15 19.92
C SER A 269 5.92 7.79 19.56
N HIS A 270 5.09 6.77 19.41
CA HIS A 270 5.54 5.42 19.05
C HIS A 270 6.06 5.37 17.61
N CYS A 271 5.58 6.22 16.70
CA CYS A 271 6.03 6.23 15.32
C CYS A 271 7.54 6.51 15.22
N ASP A 272 8.03 7.50 15.99
CA ASP A 272 9.46 7.83 16.02
C ASP A 272 10.28 6.67 16.63
N HIS A 273 9.77 6.02 17.68
CA HIS A 273 10.41 4.84 18.28
C HIS A 273 10.46 3.64 17.32
N ILE A 274 9.38 3.38 16.57
CA ILE A 274 9.33 2.30 15.57
C ILE A 274 10.41 2.53 14.51
N VAL A 275 10.56 3.76 14.02
CA VAL A 275 11.55 4.10 13.00
C VAL A 275 12.96 4.06 13.55
N ALA A 276 13.20 4.60 14.75
CA ALA A 276 14.51 4.59 15.40
C ALA A 276 15.03 3.17 15.69
N ASN A 277 14.14 2.22 15.99
CA ASN A 277 14.47 0.81 16.22
C ASN A 277 14.50 -0.04 14.93
N GLY A 278 14.63 0.58 13.75
CA GLY A 278 14.76 -0.15 12.48
C GLY A 278 13.47 -0.84 12.00
N GLY A 279 12.31 -0.41 12.49
CA GLY A 279 11.02 -1.02 12.16
C GLY A 279 10.68 -0.97 10.67
N LEU A 280 11.12 0.05 9.93
CA LEU A 280 10.88 0.14 8.48
C LEU A 280 11.60 -0.98 7.72
N GLN A 281 12.86 -1.27 8.07
CA GLN A 281 13.65 -2.33 7.46
C GLN A 281 13.12 -3.71 7.84
N LEU A 282 12.69 -3.89 9.09
CA LEU A 282 12.06 -5.12 9.53
C LEU A 282 10.75 -5.39 8.77
N LEU A 283 9.89 -4.37 8.64
CA LEU A 283 8.65 -4.48 7.87
C LEU A 283 8.91 -4.81 6.39
N GLN A 284 9.99 -4.28 5.79
CA GLN A 284 10.37 -4.65 4.42
C GLN A 284 10.81 -6.11 4.32
N ARG A 285 11.54 -6.62 5.31
CA ARG A 285 11.91 -8.04 5.35
C ARG A 285 10.69 -8.93 5.43
N VAL A 286 9.74 -8.61 6.32
CA VAL A 286 8.47 -9.34 6.44
C VAL A 286 7.68 -9.26 5.12
N TYR A 287 7.62 -8.06 4.51
CA TYR A 287 6.95 -7.84 3.22
C TYR A 287 7.53 -8.72 2.11
N GLN A 288 8.86 -8.84 2.04
CA GLN A 288 9.55 -9.68 1.06
C GLN A 288 9.36 -11.18 1.33
N LEU A 289 9.35 -11.59 2.60
CA LEU A 289 9.19 -12.99 3.00
C LEU A 289 7.75 -13.51 2.79
N ARG A 290 6.74 -12.66 3.05
CA ARG A 290 5.31 -13.05 3.10
C ARG A 290 4.49 -12.47 1.96
N ARG A 291 5.01 -12.49 0.72
CA ARG A 291 4.31 -11.95 -0.46
C ARG A 291 2.97 -12.65 -0.75
N ASP A 292 2.86 -13.90 -0.33
CA ASP A 292 1.72 -14.80 -0.47
C ASP A 292 0.61 -14.56 0.56
N SER A 293 0.89 -13.88 1.69
CA SER A 293 -0.07 -13.65 2.77
C SER A 293 -0.72 -12.26 2.69
N PRO A 294 -1.90 -12.09 2.04
CA PRO A 294 -2.54 -10.78 1.91
C PRO A 294 -2.90 -10.15 3.26
N LYS A 295 -3.08 -10.97 4.30
CA LYS A 295 -3.35 -10.50 5.67
C LYS A 295 -2.14 -9.77 6.26
N ILE A 296 -0.94 -10.34 6.12
CA ILE A 296 0.31 -9.74 6.59
C ILE A 296 0.61 -8.47 5.78
N GLN A 297 0.53 -8.58 4.45
CA GLN A 297 0.73 -7.45 3.53
C GLN A 297 -0.16 -6.25 3.89
N ARG A 298 -1.45 -6.50 4.15
CA ARG A 298 -2.37 -5.46 4.60
C ARG A 298 -1.95 -4.82 5.92
N ASN A 299 -1.56 -5.60 6.92
CA ASN A 299 -1.13 -5.04 8.21
C ASN A 299 0.13 -4.18 8.07
N ILE A 300 1.08 -4.60 7.22
CA ILE A 300 2.30 -3.82 6.93
C ILE A 300 1.93 -2.45 6.35
N VAL A 301 1.12 -2.39 5.29
CA VAL A 301 0.73 -1.10 4.69
C VAL A 301 -0.11 -0.25 5.64
N ARG A 302 -0.91 -0.87 6.51
CA ARG A 302 -1.61 -0.14 7.58
C ARG A 302 -0.64 0.56 8.52
N ILE A 303 0.42 -0.13 8.96
CA ILE A 303 1.48 0.46 9.78
C ILE A 303 2.15 1.59 9.03
N ILE A 304 2.59 1.38 7.78
CA ILE A 304 3.24 2.43 6.97
C ILE A 304 2.33 3.65 6.79
N GLY A 305 1.04 3.45 6.52
CA GLY A 305 0.09 4.56 6.37
C GLY A 305 -0.21 5.29 7.69
N ASN A 306 -0.01 4.66 8.83
CA ASN A 306 -0.09 5.32 10.15
C ASN A 306 1.19 6.11 10.44
N LEU A 307 2.36 5.53 10.19
CA LEU A 307 3.65 6.23 10.28
C LEU A 307 3.65 7.48 9.36
N ALA A 308 3.05 7.39 8.17
CA ALA A 308 2.92 8.50 7.24
C ALA A 308 2.08 9.69 7.77
N LEU A 309 1.31 9.54 8.85
CA LEU A 309 0.64 10.68 9.50
C LEU A 309 1.62 11.61 10.21
N ASN A 310 2.80 11.11 10.56
CA ASN A 310 3.87 11.83 11.22
C ASN A 310 4.89 12.35 10.20
N ASP A 311 4.93 13.66 10.03
CA ASP A 311 5.81 14.35 9.10
C ASP A 311 7.32 14.13 9.43
N SER A 312 7.69 13.88 10.69
CA SER A 312 9.10 13.65 11.10
C SER A 312 9.72 12.40 10.45
N VAL A 313 8.91 11.37 10.19
CA VAL A 313 9.39 10.08 9.68
C VAL A 313 9.29 9.95 8.16
N HIS A 314 8.76 10.96 7.46
CA HIS A 314 8.56 10.91 5.99
C HIS A 314 9.86 10.63 5.25
N GLN A 315 10.95 11.29 5.63
CA GLN A 315 12.26 11.08 5.02
C GLN A 315 12.74 9.63 5.20
N ALA A 316 12.56 9.06 6.39
CA ALA A 316 12.95 7.68 6.68
C ALA A 316 12.11 6.67 5.88
N ILE A 317 10.81 6.89 5.73
CA ILE A 317 9.91 6.06 4.90
C ILE A 317 10.37 6.07 3.43
N VAL A 318 10.76 7.23 2.92
CA VAL A 318 11.23 7.37 1.52
C VAL A 318 12.59 6.71 1.33
N GLN A 319 13.56 7.00 2.20
CA GLN A 319 14.91 6.45 2.12
C GLN A 319 14.97 4.94 2.31
N SER A 320 14.07 4.38 3.13
CA SER A 320 13.94 2.93 3.25
C SER A 320 13.35 2.30 1.99
N GLY A 321 12.76 3.04 1.06
CA GLY A 321 12.27 2.50 -0.22
C GLY A 321 10.81 2.03 -0.15
N TRP A 322 9.97 2.61 0.71
CA TRP A 322 8.54 2.30 0.71
C TRP A 322 7.75 2.96 -0.42
N VAL A 323 8.21 4.09 -0.97
CA VAL A 323 7.52 4.79 -2.08
C VAL A 323 7.30 3.90 -3.31
N PRO A 324 8.31 3.19 -3.87
CA PRO A 324 8.08 2.24 -4.98
C PRO A 324 7.08 1.14 -4.61
N VAL A 325 7.19 0.59 -3.40
CA VAL A 325 6.28 -0.46 -2.93
C VAL A 325 4.84 0.06 -2.90
N LEU A 326 4.61 1.24 -2.33
CA LEU A 326 3.30 1.86 -2.27
C LEU A 326 2.77 2.22 -3.66
N ALA A 327 3.62 2.74 -4.55
CA ALA A 327 3.25 3.06 -5.93
C ALA A 327 2.78 1.82 -6.69
N GLY A 328 3.50 0.70 -6.57
CA GLY A 328 3.08 -0.58 -7.15
C GLY A 328 1.80 -1.11 -6.52
N MET A 329 1.65 -1.03 -5.20
CA MET A 329 0.44 -1.49 -4.49
C MET A 329 -0.79 -0.66 -4.84
N MET A 330 -0.64 0.64 -5.13
CA MET A 330 -1.76 1.50 -5.55
C MET A 330 -2.33 1.06 -6.90
N GLN A 331 -1.53 0.40 -7.75
CA GLN A 331 -1.93 -0.18 -9.03
C GLN A 331 -2.45 -1.62 -8.92
N SER A 332 -2.49 -2.20 -7.70
CA SER A 332 -3.02 -3.53 -7.46
C SER A 332 -4.50 -3.61 -7.85
N PRO A 333 -4.97 -4.71 -8.47
CA PRO A 333 -6.39 -4.93 -8.73
C PRO A 333 -7.20 -5.05 -7.43
N HIS A 334 -6.55 -5.43 -6.33
CA HIS A 334 -7.21 -5.60 -5.03
C HIS A 334 -7.43 -4.25 -4.34
N ILE A 335 -8.69 -3.86 -4.19
CA ILE A 335 -9.03 -2.53 -3.67
C ILE A 335 -8.48 -2.25 -2.27
N ILE A 336 -8.44 -3.26 -1.40
CA ILE A 336 -7.99 -3.10 -0.02
C ILE A 336 -6.53 -2.65 0.01
N GLN A 337 -5.66 -3.33 -0.75
CA GLN A 337 -4.24 -2.99 -0.85
C GLN A 337 -4.06 -1.61 -1.48
N ALA A 338 -4.73 -1.37 -2.61
CA ALA A 338 -4.64 -0.10 -3.33
C ALA A 338 -5.09 1.09 -2.47
N SER A 339 -6.16 0.94 -1.69
CA SER A 339 -6.70 2.00 -0.84
C SER A 339 -5.83 2.29 0.38
N HIS A 340 -5.22 1.26 0.99
CA HIS A 340 -4.24 1.48 2.05
C HIS A 340 -2.97 2.16 1.52
N ALA A 341 -2.51 1.79 0.32
CA ALA A 341 -1.37 2.43 -0.33
C ALA A 341 -1.66 3.88 -0.71
N ALA A 342 -2.84 4.14 -1.30
CA ALA A 342 -3.31 5.50 -1.61
C ALA A 342 -3.39 6.38 -0.36
N ARG A 343 -3.89 5.85 0.76
CA ARG A 343 -3.90 6.56 2.06
C ARG A 343 -2.49 6.91 2.52
N ALA A 344 -1.55 5.96 2.48
CA ALA A 344 -0.17 6.18 2.87
C ALA A 344 0.49 7.26 2.00
N LEU A 345 0.36 7.15 0.67
CA LEU A 345 0.90 8.14 -0.27
C LEU A 345 0.27 9.52 -0.09
N ALA A 346 -1.04 9.61 0.14
CA ALA A 346 -1.72 10.88 0.40
C ALA A 346 -1.20 11.53 1.70
N ASN A 347 -0.96 10.74 2.75
CA ASN A 347 -0.39 11.23 4.00
C ASN A 347 1.08 11.67 3.85
N LEU A 348 1.88 10.99 3.02
CA LEU A 348 3.26 11.40 2.68
C LEU A 348 3.30 12.69 1.83
N ASP A 349 2.29 12.94 1.00
CA ASP A 349 2.23 14.08 0.09
C ASP A 349 1.71 15.36 0.76
N ARG A 350 2.55 16.00 1.58
CA ARG A 350 2.24 17.29 2.23
C ARG A 350 2.27 18.49 1.28
N GLU A 351 2.72 18.31 0.04
CA GLU A 351 2.72 19.36 -0.97
C GLU A 351 1.31 19.59 -1.54
N THR A 352 0.53 18.53 -1.74
CA THR A 352 -0.82 18.64 -2.32
C THR A 352 -1.94 18.37 -1.34
N VAL A 353 -1.69 17.61 -0.26
CA VAL A 353 -2.70 17.22 0.71
C VAL A 353 -2.36 17.85 2.05
N LYS A 354 -3.30 18.63 2.60
CA LYS A 354 -3.19 19.19 3.95
C LYS A 354 -3.87 18.29 4.97
N GLU A 355 -4.93 17.63 4.53
CA GLU A 355 -5.74 16.69 5.30
C GLU A 355 -4.90 15.51 5.78
N LYS A 356 -5.31 14.92 6.91
CA LYS A 356 -4.69 13.73 7.50
C LYS A 356 -5.71 12.59 7.54
N TYR A 357 -5.43 11.54 6.78
CA TYR A 357 -6.30 10.36 6.65
C TYR A 357 -5.87 9.28 7.65
N GLN A 358 -6.53 9.29 8.82
CA GLN A 358 -6.28 8.31 9.87
C GLN A 358 -6.72 6.89 9.48
N ASP A 359 -6.21 5.88 10.18
CA ASP A 359 -6.63 4.47 9.95
C ASP A 359 -8.16 4.33 10.10
N GLY A 360 -8.77 3.69 9.11
CA GLY A 360 -10.23 3.59 8.96
C GLY A 360 -10.90 4.71 8.17
N VAL A 361 -10.18 5.71 7.67
CA VAL A 361 -10.70 6.68 6.68
C VAL A 361 -9.99 6.46 5.35
N TYR A 362 -10.69 5.87 4.38
CA TYR A 362 -10.11 5.48 3.09
C TYR A 362 -10.63 6.36 1.96
N VAL A 363 -9.71 6.92 1.18
CA VAL A 363 -10.02 7.67 -0.03
C VAL A 363 -10.24 6.68 -1.19
N LEU A 364 -11.48 6.57 -1.63
CA LEU A 364 -11.83 5.76 -2.80
C LEU A 364 -11.62 6.57 -4.09
N HIS A 365 -11.93 7.87 -4.05
CA HIS A 365 -11.73 8.77 -5.18
C HIS A 365 -11.55 10.23 -4.71
N PRO A 366 -10.65 11.02 -5.30
CA PRO A 366 -9.55 10.60 -6.17
C PRO A 366 -8.38 9.99 -5.38
N GLN A 367 -7.83 8.87 -5.85
CA GLN A 367 -6.64 8.27 -5.24
C GLN A 367 -5.35 8.99 -5.67
N CYS A 368 -5.32 9.47 -6.91
CA CYS A 368 -4.22 10.21 -7.51
C CYS A 368 -4.39 11.73 -7.35
N ARG A 369 -3.33 12.50 -7.61
CA ARG A 369 -3.39 13.97 -7.71
C ARG A 369 -4.37 14.35 -8.82
N THR A 370 -5.19 15.35 -8.56
CA THR A 370 -6.11 15.95 -9.55
C THR A 370 -5.97 17.46 -9.54
N SER A 371 -6.06 18.07 -10.71
CA SER A 371 -6.15 19.54 -10.86
C SER A 371 -7.58 20.04 -10.72
N GLN A 372 -8.58 19.16 -10.83
CA GLN A 372 -9.98 19.54 -10.74
C GLN A 372 -10.39 19.77 -9.27
N PRO A 373 -11.14 20.84 -8.97
CA PRO A 373 -11.58 21.12 -7.62
C PRO A 373 -12.65 20.13 -7.16
N ILE A 374 -12.49 19.59 -5.96
CA ILE A 374 -13.49 18.74 -5.33
C ILE A 374 -14.70 19.57 -4.93
N LYS A 375 -15.88 19.23 -5.47
CA LYS A 375 -17.13 19.96 -5.26
C LYS A 375 -17.90 19.52 -4.00
N ALA A 376 -17.80 18.24 -3.62
CA ALA A 376 -18.48 17.68 -2.46
C ALA A 376 -17.80 16.39 -1.99
N ASP A 377 -18.06 16.03 -0.72
CA ASP A 377 -17.66 14.77 -0.12
C ASP A 377 -18.85 13.80 -0.07
N VAL A 378 -18.63 12.54 -0.43
CA VAL A 378 -19.60 11.45 -0.25
C VAL A 378 -19.00 10.41 0.68
N LEU A 379 -19.63 10.20 1.83
CA LEU A 379 -19.12 9.32 2.89
C LEU A 379 -19.93 8.03 2.96
N PHE A 380 -19.25 6.92 2.76
CA PHE A 380 -19.81 5.58 2.86
C PHE A 380 -19.53 4.97 4.24
N VAL A 381 -20.59 4.67 5.00
CA VAL A 381 -20.52 4.14 6.36
C VAL A 381 -21.18 2.76 6.42
N HIS A 382 -20.37 1.71 6.61
CA HIS A 382 -20.86 0.33 6.59
C HIS A 382 -21.68 -0.05 7.84
N GLY A 383 -22.35 -1.20 7.79
CA GLY A 383 -23.09 -1.78 8.92
C GLY A 383 -22.35 -2.92 9.63
N LEU A 384 -23.07 -3.63 10.51
CA LEU A 384 -22.61 -4.85 11.20
C LEU A 384 -22.14 -5.93 10.23
N LEU A 385 -21.05 -6.64 10.58
CA LEU A 385 -20.35 -7.63 9.74
C LEU A 385 -19.85 -7.13 8.38
N GLY A 386 -20.04 -5.83 8.13
CA GLY A 386 -19.51 -5.12 7.00
C GLY A 386 -18.06 -4.72 7.21
N ALA A 387 -17.53 -4.03 6.20
CA ALA A 387 -16.26 -3.34 6.24
C ALA A 387 -16.26 -2.30 5.13
N ALA A 388 -15.32 -1.34 5.18
CA ALA A 388 -15.20 -0.26 4.21
C ALA A 388 -15.21 -0.71 2.73
N PHE A 389 -14.73 -1.93 2.44
CA PHE A 389 -14.69 -2.48 1.08
C PHE A 389 -15.60 -3.70 0.89
N LYS A 390 -16.14 -4.26 1.98
CA LYS A 390 -16.99 -5.47 1.93
C LYS A 390 -18.45 -5.13 1.68
N THR A 391 -18.93 -4.01 2.24
CA THR A 391 -20.34 -3.62 2.15
C THR A 391 -20.72 -3.06 0.79
N TRP A 392 -19.79 -2.39 0.12
CA TRP A 392 -20.05 -1.64 -1.11
C TRP A 392 -19.52 -2.34 -2.35
N ARG A 393 -19.66 -3.67 -2.42
CA ARG A 393 -19.12 -4.50 -3.51
C ARG A 393 -20.23 -5.16 -4.35
N GLN A 394 -19.93 -5.50 -5.58
CA GLN A 394 -20.79 -6.35 -6.41
C GLN A 394 -20.83 -7.77 -5.83
N LYS A 395 -21.93 -8.50 -6.07
CA LYS A 395 -22.04 -9.91 -5.65
C LYS A 395 -20.95 -10.73 -6.35
N ASP A 396 -20.25 -11.56 -5.57
CA ASP A 396 -19.23 -12.46 -6.08
C ASP A 396 -19.85 -13.43 -7.10
N CYS A 397 -19.22 -13.65 -8.25
CA CYS A 397 -19.71 -14.60 -9.26
C CYS A 397 -19.44 -16.04 -8.80
N GLU A 398 -20.45 -16.92 -8.90
CA GLU A 398 -20.27 -18.34 -8.58
C GLU A 398 -19.37 -19.03 -9.63
N PRO A 399 -18.43 -19.89 -9.22
CA PRO A 399 -17.48 -20.52 -10.14
C PRO A 399 -18.12 -21.52 -11.13
N THR A 400 -19.41 -21.83 -10.98
CA THR A 400 -20.18 -22.78 -11.79
C THR A 400 -20.90 -22.16 -12.98
N GLU A 401 -21.02 -20.83 -13.05
CA GLU A 401 -21.52 -20.18 -14.25
C GLU A 401 -20.37 -20.11 -15.25
N GLU A 402 -20.44 -20.96 -16.27
CA GLU A 402 -19.53 -20.97 -17.40
C GLU A 402 -19.21 -19.52 -17.79
N LYS A 403 -17.92 -19.18 -17.77
CA LYS A 403 -17.38 -17.93 -18.29
C LYS A 403 -17.78 -17.83 -19.77
N ALA A 404 -19.01 -17.43 -20.05
CA ALA A 404 -19.40 -16.86 -21.31
C ALA A 404 -18.38 -15.75 -21.56
N ALA A 405 -17.62 -15.90 -22.65
CA ALA A 405 -16.38 -15.20 -22.95
C ALA A 405 -16.57 -13.69 -23.21
N GLY A 406 -17.14 -12.98 -22.23
CA GLY A 406 -17.50 -11.57 -22.25
C GLY A 406 -18.04 -11.04 -20.91
N ALA A 407 -18.37 -11.87 -19.92
CA ALA A 407 -18.93 -11.42 -18.62
C ALA A 407 -17.88 -10.94 -17.59
N SER A 408 -16.58 -10.96 -17.94
CA SER A 408 -15.48 -10.70 -17.01
C SER A 408 -15.00 -9.24 -16.99
N GLU A 409 -15.47 -8.37 -17.89
CA GLU A 409 -14.90 -7.01 -18.03
C GLU A 409 -15.56 -5.96 -17.12
N ASP A 410 -16.80 -6.18 -16.66
CA ASP A 410 -17.58 -5.17 -15.91
C ASP A 410 -17.68 -5.42 -14.38
N TYR A 411 -16.99 -6.42 -13.84
CA TYR A 411 -17.05 -6.71 -12.40
C TYR A 411 -16.34 -5.63 -11.57
N THR A 412 -16.97 -5.16 -10.48
CA THR A 412 -16.36 -4.23 -9.52
C THR A 412 -16.28 -4.79 -8.10
N GLU A 413 -15.06 -4.78 -7.53
CA GLU A 413 -14.86 -5.04 -6.09
C GLU A 413 -15.44 -3.91 -5.21
N CYS A 414 -15.71 -2.72 -5.76
CA CYS A 414 -16.24 -1.59 -5.01
C CYS A 414 -16.88 -0.54 -5.92
N TRP A 415 -18.21 -0.58 -6.04
CA TRP A 415 -18.93 0.29 -6.95
C TRP A 415 -18.76 1.80 -6.66
N PRO A 416 -18.58 2.31 -5.42
CA PRO A 416 -18.32 3.72 -5.20
C PRO A 416 -16.97 4.19 -5.75
N LYS A 417 -15.98 3.29 -5.81
CA LYS A 417 -14.67 3.56 -6.42
C LYS A 417 -14.74 3.49 -7.95
N SER A 418 -15.54 2.57 -8.49
CA SER A 418 -15.65 2.35 -9.94
C SER A 418 -16.70 3.27 -10.58
N TRP A 419 -17.97 2.98 -10.35
CA TRP A 419 -19.10 3.61 -11.06
C TRP A 419 -19.32 5.06 -10.61
N LEU A 420 -19.43 5.30 -9.30
CA LEU A 420 -19.69 6.66 -8.79
C LEU A 420 -18.55 7.63 -9.11
N ALA A 421 -17.30 7.18 -9.04
CA ALA A 421 -16.14 7.99 -9.39
C ALA A 421 -16.10 8.33 -10.89
N ALA A 422 -16.53 7.40 -11.75
CA ALA A 422 -16.63 7.62 -13.19
C ALA A 422 -17.76 8.61 -13.54
N ASP A 423 -18.93 8.42 -12.94
CA ASP A 423 -20.10 9.28 -13.17
C ASP A 423 -19.89 10.71 -12.61
N CYS A 424 -19.22 10.81 -11.46
CA CYS A 424 -19.04 12.05 -10.73
C CYS A 424 -17.55 12.30 -10.37
N PRO A 425 -16.69 12.64 -11.34
CA PRO A 425 -15.24 12.74 -11.14
C PRO A 425 -14.80 13.88 -10.21
N ASN A 426 -15.67 14.87 -9.99
CA ASN A 426 -15.41 16.02 -9.12
C ASN A 426 -15.81 15.80 -7.65
N LEU A 427 -16.21 14.57 -7.28
CA LEU A 427 -16.50 14.22 -5.90
C LEU A 427 -15.27 13.66 -5.20
N ARG A 428 -15.19 13.85 -3.87
CA ARG A 428 -14.32 13.04 -3.02
C ARG A 428 -15.15 11.96 -2.38
N VAL A 429 -14.85 10.72 -2.70
CA VAL A 429 -15.53 9.55 -2.15
C VAL A 429 -14.67 8.95 -1.04
N LEU A 430 -15.22 8.90 0.17
CA LEU A 430 -14.57 8.34 1.35
C LEU A 430 -15.36 7.13 1.84
N SER A 431 -14.65 6.06 2.23
CA SER A 431 -15.23 4.94 2.96
C SER A 431 -14.68 4.89 4.38
N VAL A 432 -15.58 4.75 5.34
CA VAL A 432 -15.26 4.82 6.77
C VAL A 432 -15.41 3.44 7.39
N GLU A 433 -14.34 2.96 8.02
CA GLU A 433 -14.27 1.70 8.76
C GLU A 433 -14.30 1.96 10.26
N TYR A 434 -15.11 1.16 10.94
CA TYR A 434 -15.16 1.09 12.39
C TYR A 434 -15.40 -0.35 12.84
N ASP A 435 -14.90 -0.71 14.02
CA ASP A 435 -14.99 -2.08 14.50
C ASP A 435 -16.46 -2.45 14.76
N THR A 436 -16.94 -3.51 14.10
CA THR A 436 -18.28 -4.08 14.27
C THR A 436 -18.21 -5.59 14.38
N HIS A 437 -18.70 -6.15 15.48
CA HIS A 437 -18.77 -7.59 15.69
C HIS A 437 -20.20 -7.99 16.10
N LEU A 438 -20.66 -9.19 15.69
CA LEU A 438 -21.96 -9.71 16.12
C LEU A 438 -21.91 -10.44 17.45
N SER A 439 -20.80 -11.13 17.69
CA SER A 439 -20.65 -12.06 18.81
C SER A 439 -19.27 -11.91 19.41
N ASP A 440 -19.23 -12.00 20.73
CA ASP A 440 -18.10 -11.69 21.60
C ASP A 440 -17.06 -12.81 21.73
N TRP A 441 -17.07 -13.78 20.80
CA TRP A 441 -16.33 -15.05 20.89
C TRP A 441 -14.85 -14.96 20.48
N ARG A 442 -14.40 -13.86 19.87
CA ARG A 442 -12.96 -13.59 19.68
C ARG A 442 -12.37 -13.14 21.00
N ALA A 443 -11.08 -13.45 21.23
CA ALA A 443 -10.32 -13.06 22.43
C ALA A 443 -10.61 -11.59 22.79
N LYS A 444 -11.50 -11.41 23.77
CA LYS A 444 -11.91 -10.11 24.25
C LYS A 444 -10.78 -9.55 25.07
N CYS A 445 -10.41 -8.31 24.79
CA CYS A 445 -9.78 -7.52 25.83
C CYS A 445 -10.74 -7.49 27.04
N PRO A 446 -10.27 -7.81 28.26
CA PRO A 446 -11.12 -7.83 29.46
C PRO A 446 -11.83 -6.50 29.76
N VAL A 447 -11.40 -5.40 29.14
CA VAL A 447 -11.81 -4.01 29.42
C VAL A 447 -12.59 -3.38 28.23
N GLU A 448 -12.92 -4.15 27.19
CA GLU A 448 -13.40 -3.64 25.89
C GLU A 448 -14.81 -3.00 25.91
N ASN A 449 -15.61 -3.21 26.97
CA ASN A 449 -17.05 -2.88 26.96
C ASN A 449 -17.39 -1.41 26.64
N GLN A 450 -16.49 -0.45 26.91
CA GLN A 450 -16.75 0.97 26.64
C GLN A 450 -16.46 1.41 25.19
N ARG A 451 -15.51 0.75 24.51
CA ARG A 451 -15.10 1.06 23.12
C ARG A 451 -16.12 0.65 22.08
N MET A 452 -16.96 -0.30 22.45
CA MET A 452 -18.01 -0.82 21.60
C MET A 452 -19.32 -0.03 21.67
N SER A 453 -19.34 1.13 22.33
CA SER A 453 -20.52 2.00 22.32
C SER A 453 -20.58 2.86 21.06
N LEU A 454 -21.79 3.09 20.53
CA LEU A 454 -22.01 4.04 19.44
C LEU A 454 -21.53 5.46 19.79
N ALA A 455 -21.63 5.86 21.06
CA ALA A 455 -21.17 7.18 21.51
C ALA A 455 -19.64 7.33 21.41
N TYR A 456 -18.87 6.30 21.80
CA TYR A 456 -17.42 6.31 21.63
C TYR A 456 -17.04 6.34 20.16
N ARG A 457 -17.63 5.46 19.35
CA ARG A 457 -17.37 5.40 17.89
C ARG A 457 -17.70 6.71 17.19
N SER A 458 -18.81 7.34 17.58
CA SER A 458 -19.22 8.63 17.06
C SER A 458 -18.14 9.70 17.25
N ARG A 459 -17.64 9.85 18.49
CA ARG A 459 -16.57 10.81 18.81
C ARG A 459 -15.27 10.52 18.07
N GLU A 460 -14.85 9.25 18.04
CA GLU A 460 -13.63 8.84 17.35
C GLU A 460 -13.71 9.10 15.84
N LEU A 461 -14.83 8.74 15.21
CA LEU A 461 -15.01 8.99 13.77
C LEU A 461 -15.13 10.47 13.45
N LEU A 462 -15.88 11.26 14.23
CA LEU A 462 -15.96 12.71 14.03
C LEU A 462 -14.58 13.37 14.07
N LYS A 463 -13.72 12.97 15.03
CA LYS A 463 -12.33 13.45 15.11
C LYS A 463 -11.52 13.10 13.85
N LYS A 464 -11.64 11.87 13.36
CA LYS A 464 -10.96 11.40 12.13
C LYS A 464 -11.46 12.11 10.88
N LEU A 465 -12.77 12.32 10.78
CA LEU A 465 -13.40 13.00 9.64
C LEU A 465 -13.03 14.49 9.61
N LYS A 466 -13.00 15.15 10.77
CA LYS A 466 -12.49 16.52 10.89
C LYS A 466 -11.03 16.62 10.46
N SER A 467 -10.15 15.70 10.88
CA SER A 467 -8.75 15.70 10.42
C SER A 467 -8.60 15.44 8.93
N ALA A 468 -9.56 14.73 8.32
CA ALA A 468 -9.65 14.52 6.88
C ALA A 468 -10.32 15.69 6.13
N GLY A 469 -10.60 16.82 6.80
CA GLY A 469 -11.23 18.00 6.19
C GLY A 469 -12.68 17.77 5.74
N VAL A 470 -13.37 16.80 6.35
CA VAL A 470 -14.80 16.59 6.09
C VAL A 470 -15.59 17.64 6.84
N GLY A 471 -16.49 18.32 6.12
CA GLY A 471 -17.24 19.47 6.61
C GLY A 471 -16.77 20.79 6.03
N ASP A 472 -15.60 20.84 5.37
CA ASP A 472 -15.12 22.04 4.67
C ASP A 472 -15.85 22.30 3.34
N ARG A 473 -16.58 21.31 2.85
CA ARG A 473 -17.37 21.32 1.62
C ARG A 473 -18.66 20.52 1.80
N PRO A 474 -19.66 20.64 0.89
CA PRO A 474 -20.91 19.88 0.99
C PRO A 474 -20.68 18.38 1.21
N VAL A 475 -21.40 17.80 2.17
CA VAL A 475 -21.27 16.40 2.60
C VAL A 475 -22.58 15.65 2.35
N VAL A 476 -22.48 14.51 1.68
CA VAL A 476 -23.56 13.53 1.55
C VAL A 476 -23.16 12.24 2.25
N TRP A 477 -24.01 11.77 3.15
CA TRP A 477 -23.80 10.54 3.89
C TRP A 477 -24.53 9.38 3.22
N VAL A 478 -23.85 8.26 3.01
CA VAL A 478 -24.41 7.01 2.52
C VAL A 478 -24.12 5.94 3.55
N SER A 479 -25.17 5.39 4.14
CA SER A 479 -25.00 4.49 5.28
C SER A 479 -25.86 3.25 5.18
N HIS A 480 -25.36 2.14 5.70
CA HIS A 480 -26.03 0.85 5.66
C HIS A 480 -26.23 0.27 7.07
N SER A 481 -27.42 -0.25 7.37
CA SER A 481 -27.74 -0.95 8.62
C SER A 481 -27.31 -0.14 9.86
N MET A 482 -26.58 -0.74 10.81
CA MET A 482 -26.09 -0.05 12.02
C MET A 482 -25.26 1.21 11.71
N GLY A 483 -24.62 1.29 10.54
CA GLY A 483 -23.91 2.49 10.10
C GLY A 483 -24.79 3.73 10.05
N GLY A 484 -26.08 3.58 9.72
CA GLY A 484 -27.02 4.70 9.73
C GLY A 484 -27.36 5.20 11.13
N LEU A 485 -27.40 4.31 12.13
CA LEU A 485 -27.55 4.71 13.52
C LEU A 485 -26.32 5.45 14.02
N LEU A 486 -25.13 4.99 13.61
CA LEU A 486 -23.88 5.69 13.88
C LEU A 486 -23.86 7.08 13.23
N VAL A 487 -24.31 7.22 11.99
CA VAL A 487 -24.44 8.54 11.33
C VAL A 487 -25.41 9.44 12.08
N LYS A 488 -26.58 8.95 12.50
CA LYS A 488 -27.51 9.73 13.34
C LYS A 488 -26.84 10.20 14.63
N LYS A 489 -26.11 9.31 15.31
CA LYS A 489 -25.39 9.63 16.55
C LYS A 489 -24.28 10.66 16.31
N MET A 490 -23.51 10.52 15.22
CA MET A 490 -22.48 11.49 14.82
C MET A 490 -23.07 12.87 14.54
N LEU A 491 -24.17 12.97 13.80
CA LEU A 491 -24.82 14.26 13.54
C LEU A 491 -25.40 14.88 14.82
N LEU A 492 -25.95 14.08 15.72
CA LEU A 492 -26.40 14.56 17.03
C LEU A 492 -25.23 15.09 17.87
N ASP A 493 -24.12 14.36 17.94
CA ASP A 493 -22.93 14.79 18.68
C ASP A 493 -22.31 16.04 18.05
N ALA A 494 -22.20 16.08 16.73
CA ALA A 494 -21.71 17.23 15.97
C ALA A 494 -22.60 18.48 16.15
N SER A 495 -23.91 18.32 16.33
CA SER A 495 -24.82 19.46 16.60
C SER A 495 -24.57 20.13 17.96
N ARG A 496 -24.01 19.37 18.91
CA ARG A 496 -23.71 19.83 20.27
C ARG A 496 -22.26 20.32 20.42
N ASP A 497 -21.41 19.98 19.46
CA ASP A 497 -20.00 20.33 19.44
C ASP A 497 -19.78 21.59 18.58
N PRO A 498 -19.41 22.74 19.16
CA PRO A 498 -19.14 23.97 18.41
C PRO A 498 -18.08 23.78 17.32
N ASP A 499 -17.14 22.86 17.56
CA ASP A 499 -16.02 22.53 16.69
C ASP A 499 -16.44 21.78 15.40
N MET A 500 -17.69 21.30 15.34
CA MET A 500 -18.26 20.53 14.23
C MET A 500 -19.37 21.31 13.51
N ARG A 501 -19.50 22.62 13.78
CA ARG A 501 -20.53 23.49 13.18
C ARG A 501 -20.52 23.46 11.65
N GLU A 502 -19.35 23.52 11.03
CA GLU A 502 -19.22 23.48 9.57
C GLU A 502 -19.65 22.13 9.00
N LEU A 503 -19.38 21.01 9.68
CA LEU A 503 -19.87 19.69 9.29
C LEU A 503 -21.41 19.65 9.26
N MET A 504 -22.06 20.21 10.27
CA MET A 504 -23.53 20.28 10.33
C MET A 504 -24.09 21.18 9.23
N LYS A 505 -23.52 22.38 9.05
CA LYS A 505 -23.93 23.32 8.01
C LYS A 505 -23.76 22.76 6.60
N ASN A 506 -22.68 22.01 6.37
CA ASN A 506 -22.35 21.45 5.06
C ASN A 506 -22.91 20.05 4.84
N THR A 507 -23.51 19.39 5.83
CA THR A 507 -24.29 18.17 5.60
C THR A 507 -25.53 18.52 4.79
N LYS A 508 -25.58 18.06 3.52
CA LYS A 508 -26.66 18.38 2.56
C LYS A 508 -27.63 17.24 2.35
N GLY A 509 -27.24 16.00 2.68
CA GLY A 509 -28.10 14.84 2.51
C GLY A 509 -27.59 13.62 3.24
N VAL A 510 -28.52 12.72 3.58
CA VAL A 510 -28.24 11.42 4.16
C VAL A 510 -29.08 10.37 3.44
N MET A 511 -28.44 9.30 2.99
CA MET A 511 -29.05 8.13 2.37
C MET A 511 -28.92 6.95 3.33
N PHE A 512 -30.05 6.34 3.66
CA PHE A 512 -30.15 5.21 4.58
C PHE A 512 -30.53 3.94 3.83
N TYR A 513 -29.65 2.93 3.82
CA TYR A 513 -29.92 1.60 3.29
C TYR A 513 -30.15 0.61 4.43
N SER A 514 -31.37 0.05 4.52
CA SER A 514 -31.72 -1.00 5.49
C SER A 514 -31.38 -0.64 6.94
N VAL A 515 -31.51 0.64 7.30
CA VAL A 515 -31.15 1.14 8.64
C VAL A 515 -32.30 0.87 9.61
N PRO A 516 -32.06 0.18 10.74
CA PRO A 516 -33.11 -0.13 11.69
C PRO A 516 -33.43 1.08 12.57
N HIS A 517 -34.11 2.07 11.99
CA HIS A 517 -34.41 3.34 12.65
C HIS A 517 -35.15 3.20 13.99
N HIS A 518 -35.92 2.12 14.15
CA HIS A 518 -36.68 1.79 15.35
C HIS A 518 -36.16 0.52 16.06
N GLY A 519 -34.93 0.08 15.74
CA GLY A 519 -34.42 -1.24 16.15
C GLY A 519 -34.83 -2.37 15.20
N THR A 520 -34.42 -3.60 15.49
CA THR A 520 -34.77 -4.81 14.70
C THR A 520 -35.48 -5.85 15.57
N PHE A 521 -36.55 -6.44 15.04
CA PHE A 521 -37.25 -7.57 15.68
C PHE A 521 -36.36 -8.80 15.86
N MET A 522 -35.37 -9.01 14.97
CA MET A 522 -34.35 -10.08 15.12
C MET A 522 -33.47 -9.91 16.36
N ALA A 523 -33.29 -8.68 16.86
CA ALA A 523 -32.58 -8.47 18.10
C ALA A 523 -33.40 -8.98 19.31
N GLU A 524 -34.74 -8.89 19.27
CA GLU A 524 -35.63 -9.42 20.32
C GLU A 524 -35.55 -10.95 20.46
N TYR A 525 -35.39 -11.69 19.35
CA TYR A 525 -35.15 -13.15 19.40
C TYR A 525 -33.84 -13.51 20.12
N SER A 526 -32.86 -12.61 20.12
CA SER A 526 -31.61 -12.80 20.88
C SER A 526 -31.82 -12.72 22.40
N VAL A 527 -32.98 -12.25 22.89
CA VAL A 527 -33.27 -12.13 24.33
C VAL A 527 -33.58 -13.50 24.96
N ASN A 528 -34.25 -14.41 24.24
CA ASN A 528 -34.49 -15.79 24.71
C ASN A 528 -33.28 -16.71 24.54
N VAL A 529 -32.36 -16.38 23.63
CA VAL A 529 -31.10 -17.11 23.41
C VAL A 529 -29.89 -16.36 24.01
N ARG A 530 -30.14 -15.32 24.82
CA ARG A 530 -29.15 -14.36 25.35
C ARG A 530 -28.06 -15.01 26.19
N TYR A 531 -28.46 -16.06 26.92
CA TYR A 531 -27.57 -16.88 27.76
C TYR A 531 -26.71 -17.87 26.95
N LEU A 532 -27.10 -18.15 25.71
CA LEU A 532 -26.43 -19.10 24.81
C LEU A 532 -25.54 -18.40 23.77
N LEU A 533 -25.89 -17.19 23.31
CA LEU A 533 -25.22 -16.52 22.19
C LEU A 533 -24.27 -15.37 22.55
N PHE A 534 -24.17 -14.95 23.82
CA PHE A 534 -23.31 -13.85 24.27
C PHE A 534 -23.32 -12.64 23.30
N PRO A 535 -24.47 -11.94 23.15
CA PRO A 535 -24.62 -10.89 22.15
C PRO A 535 -23.69 -9.71 22.45
N SER A 536 -23.04 -9.22 21.38
CA SER A 536 -22.14 -8.06 21.37
C SER A 536 -22.82 -6.76 21.82
N VAL A 537 -22.03 -5.75 22.20
CA VAL A 537 -22.55 -4.44 22.60
C VAL A 537 -23.36 -3.80 21.48
N GLU A 538 -22.96 -3.99 20.23
CA GLU A 538 -23.68 -3.53 19.05
C GLU A 538 -25.09 -4.10 18.95
N VAL A 539 -25.23 -5.42 19.20
CA VAL A 539 -26.53 -6.09 19.22
C VAL A 539 -27.37 -5.61 20.42
N ARG A 540 -26.73 -5.33 21.56
CA ARG A 540 -27.42 -4.75 22.73
C ARG A 540 -27.87 -3.32 22.51
N GLU A 541 -27.10 -2.49 21.82
CA GLU A 541 -27.52 -1.12 21.50
C GLU A 541 -28.68 -1.13 20.51
N LEU A 542 -28.68 -2.04 19.51
CA LEU A 542 -29.84 -2.26 18.63
C LEU A 542 -31.13 -2.62 19.39
N LEU A 543 -31.02 -3.34 20.51
CA LEU A 543 -32.15 -3.64 21.41
C LEU A 543 -32.66 -2.39 22.16
N LEU A 544 -31.74 -1.52 22.61
CA LEU A 544 -32.06 -0.33 23.40
C LEU A 544 -32.63 0.82 22.55
N PHE A 545 -32.43 0.83 21.23
CA PHE A 545 -33.03 1.85 20.36
C PHE A 545 -34.57 1.75 20.27
N ASN A 546 -35.16 0.63 20.68
CA ASN A 546 -36.62 0.48 20.77
C ASN A 546 -37.24 1.44 21.83
N THR A 547 -36.45 1.93 22.80
CA THR A 547 -36.86 2.92 23.82
C THR A 547 -36.43 4.36 23.50
N PHE A 548 -35.37 4.59 22.72
CA PHE A 548 -34.82 5.93 22.47
C PHE A 548 -35.53 6.74 21.37
N CYS A 549 -36.28 6.11 20.46
CA CYS A 549 -37.01 6.78 19.36
C CYS A 549 -38.52 6.96 19.63
N ARG A 550 -38.97 6.90 20.89
CA ARG A 550 -40.35 7.28 21.28
C ARG A 550 -40.55 8.78 21.56
N THR A 551 -39.53 9.59 21.30
CA THR A 551 -39.53 11.06 21.35
C THR A 551 -38.74 11.57 20.16
#